data_AF-A0A537FIZ5-F1
#
_entry.id   AF-A0A537FIZ5-F1
#
_cell.length_a   1.000
_cell.length_b   1.000
_cell.length_c   1.000
_cell.angle_alpha   90.00
_cell.angle_beta   90.00
_cell.angle_gamma   90.00
#
_symmetry.space_group_name_H-M   'P 1'
#
loop_
_entity.id
_entity.type
_entity.pdbx_description
1 polymer ?
#
loop_
_entity_poly.entity_id
_entity_poly.type
_entity_poly.pdbx_seq_one_letter_code
_entity_poly.pdbx_strand_id
1 'polypeptide(L)' 'MLPEERRKKVTELRAELTSIRTSVKSGGTVENPARIRELRKTIARLLTVDNSPTKTTPESA' A
#
# COMPACT_ATOMS: atom_id res chain seq x y z
N MET A 1 4.35 13.72 1.88
CA MET A 1 3.59 13.11 0.78
C MET A 1 2.23 13.76 0.69
N LEU A 2 1.93 14.33 -0.47
CA LEU A 2 0.60 14.79 -0.80
C LEU A 2 -0.36 13.59 -0.85
N PRO A 3 -1.66 13.78 -0.56
CA PRO A 3 -2.66 12.71 -0.65
C PRO A 3 -2.66 11.99 -2.01
N GLU A 4 -2.44 12.72 -3.10
CA GLU A 4 -2.36 12.15 -4.45
C GLU A 4 -1.16 11.23 -4.65
N GLU A 5 0.01 11.61 -4.13
CA GLU A 5 1.22 10.79 -4.20
C GLU A 5 1.03 9.47 -3.44
N ARG A 6 0.32 9.50 -2.29
CA ARG A 6 0.00 8.29 -1.53
C ARG A 6 -0.90 7.37 -2.34
N ARG A 7 -1.91 7.91 -3.02
CA ARG A 7 -2.81 7.12 -3.88
C ARG A 7 -2.06 6.47 -5.03
N LYS A 8 -1.17 7.21 -5.71
CA LYS A 8 -0.28 6.66 -6.75
C LYS A 8 0.57 5.53 -6.18
N LYS A 9 1.19 5.74 -5.01
CA LYS A 9 2.01 4.71 -4.34
C LYS A 9 1.21 3.47 -3.97
N VAL A 10 -0.02 3.62 -3.50
CA VAL A 10 -0.90 2.48 -3.20
C VAL A 10 -1.21 1.68 -4.47
N THR A 11 -1.46 2.34 -5.59
CA THR A 11 -1.71 1.68 -6.88
C THR A 11 -0.50 0.88 -7.34
N GLU A 12 0.70 1.46 -7.27
CA GLU A 12 1.96 0.77 -7.59
C GLU A 12 2.15 -0.48 -6.72
N LEU A 13 1.99 -0.36 -5.40
CA LEU A 13 2.17 -1.47 -4.46
C LEU A 13 1.13 -2.58 -4.68
N ARG A 14 -0.10 -2.22 -5.10
CA ARG A 14 -1.14 -3.20 -5.46
C ARG A 14 -0.79 -3.93 -6.76
N ALA A 15 -0.22 -3.25 -7.75
CA ALA A 15 0.24 -3.88 -8.99
C ALA A 15 1.35 -4.90 -8.71
N GLU A 16 2.34 -4.53 -7.89
CA GLU A 16 3.42 -5.43 -7.45
C GLU A 16 2.86 -6.65 -6.72
N LEU A 17 1.95 -6.44 -5.76
CA LEU A 17 1.31 -7.52 -5.02
C LEU A 17 0.53 -8.47 -5.94
N THR A 18 -0.10 -7.94 -6.98
CA THR A 18 -0.88 -8.73 -7.94
C THR A 18 0.03 -9.59 -8.79
N SER A 19 1.13 -9.04 -9.30
CA SER A 19 2.14 -9.79 -10.07
C SER A 19 2.68 -10.98 -9.26
N ILE A 20 3.08 -10.74 -8.01
CA ILE A 20 3.58 -11.80 -7.12
C ILE A 20 2.49 -12.86 -6.88
N ARG A 21 1.24 -12.45 -6.59
CA ARG A 21 0.13 -13.39 -6.39
C ARG A 21 -0.19 -14.22 -7.62
N THR A 22 -0.11 -13.63 -8.81
CA THR A 22 -0.32 -14.36 -10.06
C THR A 22 0.77 -15.41 -10.24
N SER A 23 2.04 -15.07 -10.01
CA SER A 23 3.14 -16.03 -10.05
C SER A 23 2.91 -17.22 -9.10
N VAL A 24 2.56 -16.94 -7.83
CA VAL A 24 2.23 -17.98 -6.83
C VAL A 24 1.09 -18.88 -7.34
N LYS A 25 0.03 -18.26 -7.84
CA LYS A 25 -1.19 -18.97 -8.23
C LYS A 25 -0.98 -19.85 -9.46
N SER A 26 -0.07 -19.47 -10.34
CA SER A 26 0.38 -20.27 -11.48
C SER A 26 1.30 -21.43 -11.08
N GLY A 27 1.59 -21.60 -9.79
CA GLY A 27 2.53 -22.62 -9.29
C GLY A 27 4.00 -22.17 -9.36
N GLY A 28 4.25 -20.89 -9.63
CA GLY A 28 5.59 -20.32 -9.64
C GLY A 28 6.16 -20.18 -8.22
N THR A 29 7.48 -20.30 -8.11
CA THR A 29 8.21 -20.02 -6.88
C THR A 29 8.29 -18.52 -6.65
N VAL A 30 7.98 -18.09 -5.43
CA VAL A 30 8.22 -16.71 -5.00
C VAL A 30 9.58 -16.63 -4.34
N GLU A 31 10.42 -15.74 -4.85
CA GLU A 31 11.78 -15.52 -4.38
C GLU A 31 11.81 -15.03 -2.92
N ASN A 32 10.82 -14.20 -2.53
CA ASN A 32 10.63 -13.78 -1.15
C ASN A 32 9.15 -13.77 -0.74
N PRO A 33 8.65 -14.83 -0.09
CA PRO A 33 7.26 -14.87 0.39
C PRO A 33 6.96 -13.81 1.46
N ALA A 34 7.96 -13.32 2.19
CA ALA A 34 7.78 -12.24 3.18
C ALA A 34 7.40 -10.91 2.51
N ARG A 35 7.80 -10.69 1.25
CA ARG A 35 7.49 -9.49 0.47
C ARG A 35 5.98 -9.27 0.35
N ILE A 36 5.19 -10.34 0.18
CA ILE A 36 3.72 -10.28 0.12
C ILE A 36 3.17 -9.66 1.41
N ARG A 37 3.68 -10.08 2.56
CA ARG A 37 3.25 -9.59 3.88
C ARG A 37 3.66 -8.15 4.11
N GLU A 38 4.86 -7.76 3.66
CA GLU A 38 5.34 -6.38 3.72
C GLU A 38 4.48 -5.45 2.86
N LEU A 39 4.26 -5.79 1.60
CA LEU A 39 3.42 -5.00 0.67
C LEU A 39 2.02 -4.76 1.24
N ARG A 40 1.39 -5.80 1.81
CA ARG A 40 0.08 -5.67 2.48
C ARG A 40 0.11 -4.69 3.64
N LYS A 41 1.13 -4.77 4.50
CA LYS A 41 1.29 -3.85 5.65
C LYS A 41 1.54 -2.42 5.20
N THR A 42 2.36 -2.22 4.18
CA THR A 42 2.67 -0.88 3.65
C THR A 42 1.43 -0.23 3.04
N ILE A 43 0.66 -0.98 2.23
CA ILE A 43 -0.63 -0.49 1.68
C ILE A 43 -1.59 -0.11 2.82
N ALA A 44 -1.74 -0.98 3.83
CA ALA A 44 -2.63 -0.71 4.96
C ALA A 44 -2.21 0.55 5.73
N ARG A 45 -0.91 0.75 5.96
CA ARG A 45 -0.39 1.95 6.63
C ARG A 45 -0.64 3.22 5.81
N LEU A 46 -0.39 3.19 4.50
CA LEU A 46 -0.68 4.32 3.62
C LEU A 46 -2.17 4.69 3.61
N LEU A 47 -3.05 3.69 3.52
CA LEU A 47 -4.50 3.90 3.59
C LEU A 47 -4.94 4.42 4.96
N THR A 48 -4.30 3.97 6.04
CA THR A 48 -4.60 4.45 7.40
C THR A 48 -4.23 5.93 7.55
N VAL A 49 -3.10 6.36 6.97
CA VAL A 49 -2.69 7.78 6.97
C VAL A 49 -3.60 8.62 6.06
N ASP A 50 -4.16 8.04 5.00
CA ASP A 50 -5.13 8.73 4.14
C ASP A 50 -6.50 8.86 4.80
N ASN A 51 -6.91 7.84 5.57
CA ASN A 51 -8.21 7.76 6.25
C ASN A 51 -8.18 8.21 7.72
N SER A 52 -7.02 8.62 8.25
CA SER A 52 -6.96 9.14 9.61
C SER A 52 -7.89 10.35 9.67
N PRO A 53 -8.90 10.36 10.55
CA PRO A 53 -9.76 11.52 10.72
C PRO A 53 -8.82 12.66 11.03
N THR A 54 -8.84 13.67 10.18
CA THR A 54 -8.15 14.93 10.42
C THR A 54 -8.35 15.27 11.89
N LYS A 55 -7.26 15.28 12.68
CA LYS A 55 -7.18 16.35 13.66
C LYS A 55 -7.25 17.58 12.79
N THR A 56 -8.45 18.16 12.72
CA THR A 56 -8.67 19.56 12.43
C THR A 56 -7.48 20.31 13.01
N THR A 57 -6.53 20.71 12.17
CA THR A 57 -5.68 21.83 12.53
C THR A 57 -6.63 23.02 12.43
N PRO A 58 -7.02 23.67 13.55
CA PRO A 58 -7.59 24.99 13.43
C PRO A 58 -6.40 25.92 13.15
N GLU A 59 -5.91 25.91 11.92
CA GLU A 59 -4.99 26.95 11.45
C GLU A 59 -5.86 27.99 10.75
N SER A 60 -6.67 28.66 11.56
CA SER A 60 -7.42 29.87 11.25
C SER A 60 -7.95 30.43 12.57
N ALA A 61 -7.05 30.92 13.40
CA ALA A 61 -7.30 31.94 14.42
C ALA A 61 -5.98 32.63 14.79
#